data_AF-A0A9D9XIE7-F1
#
_entry.id   AF-A0A9D9XIE7-F1
#
_cell.length_a   1.000
_cell.length_b   1.000
_cell.length_c   1.000
_cell.angle_alpha   90.00
_cell.angle_beta   90.00
_cell.angle_gamma   90.00
#
_symmetry.space_group_name_H-M   'P 1'
#
loop_
_entity.id
_entity.type
_entity.pdbx_description
1 polymer ?
#
loop_
_entity_poly.entity_id
_entity_poly.type
_entity_poly.pdbx_seq_one_letter_code
_entity_poly.pdbx_strand_id
1 'polypeptide(L)' 'MKATPEENLLLVNMEDCSNRVFVFKNNRIIKSKRVAAKDAQTAIVYTQLSSEIQDEIDHFLNPKAI' A
#
# COMPACT_ATOMS: atom_id res chain seq x y z
N MET A 1 22.01 -7.45 18.68
CA MET A 1 20.68 -6.81 18.71
C MET A 1 19.92 -7.25 17.46
N LYS A 2 18.79 -7.95 17.59
CA LYS A 2 17.96 -8.30 16.43
C LYS A 2 17.17 -7.05 16.05
N ALA A 3 17.46 -6.46 14.88
CA ALA A 3 16.61 -5.42 14.31
C ALA A 3 15.22 -6.03 14.08
N THR A 4 14.22 -5.59 14.83
CA THR A 4 12.82 -5.85 14.46
C THR A 4 12.59 -5.13 13.14
N PRO A 5 12.22 -5.84 12.06
CA PRO A 5 11.91 -5.18 10.79
C PRO A 5 10.75 -4.21 11.04
N GLU A 6 11.01 -2.92 10.88
CA GLU A 6 10.02 -1.86 11.03
C GLU A 6 8.90 -2.12 10.00
N GLU A 7 7.67 -2.26 10.50
CA GLU A 7 6.50 -2.34 9.63
C GLU A 7 6.15 -0.91 9.20
N ASN A 8 6.26 -0.64 7.90
CA ASN A 8 5.96 0.67 7.33
C ASN A 8 4.53 0.68 6.81
N LEU A 9 3.76 1.73 7.11
CA LEU A 9 2.38 1.89 6.67
C LEU A 9 2.30 2.91 5.55
N LEU A 10 1.63 2.56 4.46
CA LEU A 10 1.32 3.47 3.36
C LEU A 10 -0.18 3.54 3.16
N LEU A 11 -0.73 4.75 3.22
CA LEU A 11 -2.15 4.99 2.99
C LEU A 11 -2.35 5.53 1.58
N VAL A 12 -3.20 4.85 0.82
CA VAL A 12 -3.35 5.08 -0.62
C VAL A 12 -4.81 5.24 -0.99
N ASN A 13 -5.10 6.25 -1.79
CA ASN A 13 -6.36 6.38 -2.51
C ASN A 13 -6.21 5.72 -3.88
N MET A 14 -6.86 4.57 -4.04
CA MET A 14 -6.80 3.74 -5.24
C MET A 14 -7.68 4.34 -6.36
N GLU A 15 -7.42 3.95 -7.61
CA GLU A 15 -8.23 4.39 -8.76
C GLU A 15 -9.70 3.94 -8.69
N ASP A 16 -10.00 2.87 -7.94
CA ASP A 16 -11.37 2.42 -7.65
C ASP A 16 -12.09 3.29 -6.60
N CYS A 17 -11.54 4.46 -6.26
CA CYS A 17 -11.95 5.37 -5.19
C CYS A 17 -11.92 4.72 -3.78
N SER A 18 -11.32 3.53 -3.62
CA SER A 18 -11.15 2.92 -2.31
C SER A 18 -9.91 3.45 -1.61
N ASN A 19 -10.01 3.67 -0.31
CA ASN A 19 -8.86 4.01 0.51
C ASN A 19 -8.31 2.74 1.15
N ARG A 20 -7.01 2.50 1.00
CA ARG A 20 -6.34 1.30 1.51
C ARG A 20 -5.08 1.66 2.29
N VAL A 21 -4.86 0.96 3.40
CA VAL A 21 -3.56 0.91 4.08
C VAL A 21 -2.83 -0.32 3.57
N PHE A 22 -1.59 -0.15 3.14
CA PHE A 22 -0.65 -1.21 2.84
C PHE A 22 0.41 -1.28 3.94
N VAL A 23 0.69 -2.49 4.41
CA VAL A 23 1.74 -2.76 5.40
C VAL A 23 2.94 -3.34 4.68
N PHE A 24 4.06 -2.63 4.75
CA PHE A 24 5.33 -3.04 4.18
C PHE A 24 6.22 -3.66 5.25
N LYS A 25 6.91 -4.74 4.87
CA LYS A 25 7.96 -5.37 5.66
C LYS A 25 9.07 -5.80 4.72
N ASN A 26 10.29 -5.30 4.96
CA ASN A 26 11.44 -5.53 4.07
C ASN A 26 11.12 -5.18 2.59
N ASN A 27 10.59 -3.98 2.36
CA ASN A 27 10.18 -3.46 1.03
C ASN A 27 9.12 -4.28 0.28
N ARG A 28 8.41 -5.19 0.95
CA ARG A 28 7.30 -5.94 0.35
C ARG A 28 6.00 -5.69 1.08
N ILE A 29 4.90 -5.68 0.33
CA ILE A 29 3.56 -5.60 0.92
C ILE A 29 3.22 -6.97 1.50
N ILE A 30 2.93 -7.00 2.79
CA ILE A 30 2.52 -8.23 3.49
C ILE A 30 1.01 -8.27 3.77
N LYS A 31 0.37 -7.10 3.86
CA LYS A 31 -1.06 -6.97 4.18
C LYS A 31 -1.62 -5.69 3.57
N SER A 32 -2.90 -5.72 3.24
CA SER A 32 -3.68 -4.51 2.97
C SER A 32 -5.03 -4.52 3.68
N LYS A 33 -5.56 -3.34 3.99
CA LYS A 33 -6.88 -3.18 4.59
C LYS A 33 -7.57 -1.94 4.02
N ARG A 34 -8.86 -2.06 3.69
CA ARG A 34 -9.70 -0.90 3.33
C ARG A 34 -10.01 -0.06 4.58
N VAL A 35 -9.96 1.26 4.42
CA VAL A 35 -10.28 2.22 5.49
C VAL A 35 -11.35 3.21 5.03
N ALA A 36 -12.05 3.79 6.01
CA ALA A 36 -13.07 4.80 5.73
C ALA A 36 -12.42 6.11 5.26
N ALA A 37 -13.12 6.88 4.43
CA ALA A 37 -12.63 8.15 3.89
C ALA A 37 -12.18 9.15 4.98
N LYS A 38 -12.88 9.15 6.13
CA LYS A 38 -12.52 10.00 7.29
C LYS A 38 -11.11 9.73 7.83
N ASP A 39 -10.65 8.49 7.71
CA ASP A 39 -9.33 8.02 8.18
C ASP A 39 -8.29 8.12 7.07
N ALA A 40 -8.68 8.56 5.87
CA ALA A 40 -7.89 8.62 4.64
C ALA A 40 -7.55 10.05 4.19
N GLN A 41 -7.69 11.04 5.07
CA GLN A 41 -7.40 12.44 4.72
C GLN A 41 -5.96 12.68 4.27
N THR A 42 -5.02 11.84 4.71
CA THR A 42 -3.60 11.88 4.34
C THR A 42 -3.20 10.82 3.32
N ALA A 43 -4.19 10.17 2.68
CA ALA A 43 -3.91 9.14 1.69
C ALA A 43 -3.26 9.76 0.45
N ILE A 44 -2.17 9.14 -0.02
CA ILE A 44 -1.52 9.52 -1.27
C ILE A 44 -2.33 8.93 -2.42
N VAL A 45 -2.55 9.71 -3.48
CA VAL A 45 -3.24 9.19 -4.66
C VAL A 45 -2.36 8.15 -5.34
N TYR A 46 -2.94 7.01 -5.76
CA TYR A 46 -2.21 5.91 -6.37
C TYR A 46 -1.26 6.35 -7.50
N THR A 47 -1.75 7.20 -8.40
CA THR A 47 -1.00 7.72 -9.55
C THR A 47 0.15 8.68 -9.18
N GLN A 48 0.22 9.15 -7.94
CA GLN A 48 1.31 9.96 -7.41
C GLN A 48 2.43 9.11 -6.79
N LEU A 49 2.23 7.81 -6.61
CA LEU A 49 3.25 6.88 -6.12
C LEU A 49 4.31 6.64 -7.21
N SER A 50 5.50 6.21 -6.80
CA SER A 50 6.51 5.75 -7.75
C SER A 50 6.05 4.47 -8.45
N SER A 51 6.55 4.23 -9.67
CA SER A 51 6.24 3.01 -10.42
C SER A 51 6.55 1.74 -9.62
N GLU A 52 7.66 1.71 -8.88
CA GLU A 52 8.03 0.57 -8.03
C GLU A 52 6.98 0.23 -6.97
N ILE A 53 6.36 1.26 -6.36
CA ILE A 53 5.31 1.04 -5.35
C ILE A 53 4.00 0.64 -6.04
N GLN A 54 3.68 1.24 -7.19
CA GLN A 54 2.52 0.87 -8.00
C GLN A 54 2.61 -0.61 -8.40
N ASP A 55 3.75 -1.03 -8.95
CA ASP A 55 4.02 -2.42 -9.35
C ASP A 55 3.88 -3.40 -8.17
N GLU A 56 4.42 -3.07 -7.00
CA GLU A 56 4.28 -3.91 -5.80
C GLU A 56 2.82 -3.98 -5.30
N ILE A 57 2.08 -2.87 -5.36
CA ILE A 57 0.64 -2.83 -5.04
C ILE A 57 -0.14 -3.69 -6.03
N ASP A 58 0.11 -3.57 -7.32
CA ASP A 58 -0.55 -4.33 -8.38
C ASP A 58 -0.23 -5.81 -8.28
N HIS A 59 1.04 -6.17 -8.02
CA HIS A 59 1.46 -7.54 -7.77
C HIS A 59 0.75 -8.13 -6.54
N PHE A 60 0.63 -7.35 -5.46
CA PHE A 60 -0.05 -7.78 -4.24
C PHE A 60 -1.56 -7.96 -4.44
N LEU A 61 -2.21 -7.02 -5.12
CA LEU A 61 -3.67 -7.05 -5.34
C LEU A 61 -4.07 -8.02 -6.45
N ASN A 62 -3.23 -8.18 -7.46
CA ASN A 62 -3.45 -9.05 -8.60
C ASN A 62 -2.18 -9.87 -8.92
N PRO A 63 -1.90 -10.93 -8.15
CA PRO A 63 -0.71 -11.77 -8.34
C PRO A 63 -0.70 -12.54 -9.67
N LYS A 64 -1.75 -12.44 -10.49
CA LYS A 64 -1.86 -13.02 -11.83
C LYS A 64 -1.61 -12.02 -12.95
N ALA A 65 -1.36 -10.75 -12.65
CA ALA A 65 -0.94 -9.76 -13.63
C ALA A 65 0.55 -9.93 -13.96
N ILE A 66 0.90 -11.06 -14.61
CA ILE A 66 2.17 -11.31 -15.29
C ILE A 66 1.85 -12.04 -16.59
#